data_AF-A0A1E9EMY0-F1
#
_entry.id   AF-A0A1E9EMY0-F1
#
_cell.length_a   1.000
_cell.length_b   1.000
_cell.length_c   1.000
_cell.angle_alpha   90.00
_cell.angle_beta   90.00
_cell.angle_gamma   90.00
#
_symmetry.space_group_name_H-M   'P 1'
#
loop_
_entity.id
_entity.type
_entity.pdbx_description
1 polymer ?
#
loop_
_entity_poly.entity_id
_entity_poly.type
_entity_poly.pdbx_seq_one_letter_code
_entity_poly.pdbx_strand_id
1 'polypeptide(L)'
;MDKIEKFLDKEIRPYLKSHGGDIEIINYSIEKKELNLRLKGQCCVCPHSIETNENFIKKSIVEKFSEIKNIYIETGVSDELWNLAKSILKEDRNGKLERKV
;
A
#
# COMPACT_ATOMS: atom_id res chain seq x y z
N MET A 1 -4.23 -8.93 -14.92
CA MET A 1 -3.33 -7.87 -14.44
C MET A 1 -3.55 -6.54 -15.18
N ASP A 2 -3.38 -6.48 -16.50
CA ASP A 2 -3.42 -5.22 -17.30
C ASP A 2 -4.70 -4.37 -17.15
N LYS A 3 -5.90 -4.97 -17.01
CA LYS A 3 -7.15 -4.21 -16.88
C LYS A 3 -7.26 -3.41 -15.58
N ILE A 4 -6.87 -4.02 -14.45
CA ILE A 4 -6.92 -3.38 -13.13
C ILE A 4 -5.86 -2.28 -13.08
N GLU A 5 -4.66 -2.56 -13.58
CA GLU A 5 -3.59 -1.56 -13.65
C GLU A 5 -3.98 -0.34 -14.49
N LYS A 6 -4.57 -0.54 -15.68
CA LYS A 6 -5.09 0.56 -16.51
C LYS A 6 -6.22 1.34 -15.83
N PHE A 7 -7.07 0.67 -15.07
CA PHE A 7 -8.12 1.34 -14.31
C PHE A 7 -7.54 2.20 -13.19
N LEU A 8 -6.58 1.66 -12.43
CA LEU A 8 -5.89 2.41 -11.39
C LEU A 8 -5.18 3.64 -11.99
N ASP A 9 -4.49 3.49 -13.12
CA ASP A 9 -3.77 4.59 -13.76
C ASP A 9 -4.68 5.70 -14.28
N LYS A 10 -5.88 5.35 -14.78
CA LYS A 10 -6.82 6.32 -15.35
C LYS A 10 -7.71 7.01 -14.33
N GLU A 11 -8.18 6.31 -13.30
CA GLU A 11 -9.22 6.84 -12.40
C GLU A 11 -8.72 7.10 -10.98
N ILE A 12 -7.81 6.25 -10.46
CA ILE A 12 -7.42 6.29 -9.04
C ILE A 12 -6.10 7.08 -8.82
N ARG A 13 -5.05 6.77 -9.58
CA ARG A 13 -3.74 7.43 -9.48
C ARG A 13 -3.80 8.95 -9.70
N PRO A 14 -4.53 9.52 -10.67
CA PRO A 14 -4.58 10.98 -10.83
C PRO A 14 -5.21 11.67 -9.62
N TYR A 15 -6.25 11.08 -9.04
CA TYR A 15 -6.86 11.57 -7.80
C TYR A 15 -5.86 11.52 -6.64
N LEU A 16 -5.24 10.36 -6.41
CA LEU A 16 -4.27 10.19 -5.32
C LEU A 16 -3.04 11.10 -5.48
N LYS A 17 -2.52 11.26 -6.71
CA LYS A 17 -1.38 12.14 -7.00
C LYS A 17 -1.68 13.61 -6.72
N SER A 18 -2.92 14.06 -6.99
CA SER A 18 -3.35 15.42 -6.62
C SER A 18 -3.32 15.67 -5.11
N HIS A 19 -3.37 14.59 -4.31
CA HIS A 19 -3.27 14.63 -2.85
C HIS A 19 -1.89 14.18 -2.34
N GLY A 20 -0.87 14.13 -3.20
CA GLY A 20 0.50 13.75 -2.83
C GLY A 20 0.68 12.27 -2.47
N GLY A 21 -0.25 11.41 -2.92
CA GLY A 21 -0.23 9.96 -2.72
C GLY A 21 -0.09 9.18 -4.03
N ASP A 22 0.10 7.87 -3.89
CA ASP A 22 0.07 6.91 -5.01
C ASP A 22 -0.43 5.54 -4.51
N ILE A 23 -0.64 4.59 -5.43
CA ILE A 23 -1.10 3.24 -5.10
C ILE A 23 -0.40 2.20 -5.97
N GLU A 24 -0.07 1.07 -5.36
CA GLU A 24 0.60 -0.05 -6.01
C GLU A 24 -0.15 -1.36 -5.76
N ILE A 25 -0.17 -2.25 -6.76
CA ILE A 25 -0.68 -3.61 -6.61
C ILE A 25 0.46 -4.48 -6.05
N ILE A 26 0.25 -5.04 -4.86
CA ILE A 26 1.21 -5.97 -4.23
C ILE A 26 0.94 -7.40 -4.67
N ASN A 27 -0.34 -7.78 -4.69
CA ASN A 27 -0.74 -9.13 -5.07
C ASN A 27 -2.17 -9.14 -5.58
N TYR A 28 -2.46 -10.07 -6.50
CA TYR A 28 -3.82 -10.30 -7.00
C TYR A 28 -4.03 -11.79 -7.23
N SER A 29 -5.04 -12.36 -6.54
CA SER A 29 -5.40 -13.77 -6.63
C SER A 29 -6.82 -13.92 -7.18
N ILE A 30 -6.92 -14.43 -8.41
CA ILE A 30 -8.20 -14.68 -9.10
C ILE A 30 -8.99 -15.79 -8.38
N GLU A 31 -8.30 -16.84 -7.94
CA GLU A 31 -8.91 -18.01 -7.30
C GLU A 31 -9.59 -17.64 -5.98
N LYS A 32 -8.91 -16.82 -5.17
CA LYS A 32 -9.44 -16.34 -3.89
C LYS A 32 -10.30 -15.07 -4.02
N LYS A 33 -10.28 -14.43 -5.20
CA LYS A 33 -10.94 -13.15 -5.47
C LYS A 33 -10.44 -12.03 -4.56
N GLU A 34 -9.12 -11.99 -4.34
CA GLU A 34 -8.47 -11.07 -3.40
C GLU A 34 -7.50 -10.15 -4.14
N LEU A 35 -7.53 -8.86 -3.77
CA LEU A 35 -6.64 -7.83 -4.28
C LEU A 35 -5.94 -7.13 -3.12
N ASN A 36 -4.61 -7.16 -3.11
CA ASN A 36 -3.79 -6.49 -2.12
C ASN A 36 -3.13 -5.27 -2.75
N LEU A 37 -3.40 -4.10 -2.17
CA LEU A 37 -2.92 -2.81 -2.63
C LEU A 37 -2.13 -2.14 -1.53
N ARG A 38 -1.08 -1.42 -1.91
CA ARG A 38 -0.29 -0.60 -0.99
C ARG A 38 -0.47 0.87 -1.33
N LEU A 39 -0.94 1.65 -0.36
CA LEU A 39 -0.94 3.11 -0.48
C LEU A 39 0.48 3.63 -0.26
N LYS A 40 0.85 4.66 -1.03
CA LYS A 40 2.14 5.35 -0.96
C LYS A 40 1.91 6.86 -0.80
N GLY A 41 2.92 7.55 -0.30
CA GLY A 41 2.94 9.01 -0.18
C GLY A 41 2.12 9.56 1.00
N GLN A 42 1.72 10.83 0.90
CA GLN A 42 1.10 11.59 2.00
C GLN A 42 -0.26 11.02 2.44
N CYS A 43 -0.95 10.29 1.55
CA CYS A 43 -2.20 9.61 1.87
C CYS A 43 -2.06 8.52 2.96
N CYS A 44 -0.83 8.10 3.31
CA CYS A 44 -0.58 7.10 4.35
C CYS A 44 -0.49 7.69 5.76
N VAL A 45 -0.43 9.03 5.89
CA VAL A 45 -0.01 9.69 7.15
C VAL A 45 -1.17 10.42 7.83
N CYS A 46 -2.29 10.62 7.15
CA CYS A 46 -3.47 11.32 7.69
C CYS A 46 -4.58 10.31 8.06
N PRO A 47 -4.83 10.04 9.35
CA PRO A 47 -5.78 9.01 9.79
C PRO A 47 -7.22 9.26 9.30
N HIS A 48 -7.60 10.53 9.11
CA HIS A 48 -8.92 10.90 8.56
C HIS A 48 -9.06 10.59 7.06
N SER A 49 -7.98 10.69 6.30
CA SER A 49 -7.98 10.49 4.84
C SER A 49 -7.81 9.02 4.45
N ILE A 50 -7.22 8.19 5.32
CA ILE A 50 -7.04 6.76 5.06
C ILE A 50 -8.39 6.06 4.88
N GLU A 51 -9.32 6.23 5.81
CA GLU A 51 -10.65 5.60 5.74
C GLU A 51 -11.43 6.06 4.51
N THR A 52 -11.36 7.35 4.19
CA THR A 52 -12.07 7.93 3.03
C THR A 52 -11.48 7.41 1.71
N ASN A 53 -10.16 7.40 1.57
CA ASN A 53 -9.48 6.90 0.38
C ASN A 53 -9.67 5.39 0.21
N GLU A 54 -9.57 4.63 1.30
CA GLU A 54 -9.77 3.19 1.29
C GLU A 54 -11.19 2.83 0.83
N ASN A 55 -12.20 3.52 1.37
CA ASN A 55 -13.59 3.29 0.99
C ASN A 55 -13.87 3.69 -0.47
N PHE A 56 -13.27 4.79 -0.93
CA PHE A 56 -13.33 5.21 -2.34
C PHE A 56 -12.74 4.14 -3.27
N ILE A 57 -11.52 3.70 -3.00
CA ILE A 57 -10.82 2.69 -3.83
C ILE A 57 -11.61 1.37 -3.84
N LYS A 58 -12.08 0.90 -2.68
CA LYS A 58 -12.86 -0.33 -2.58
C LYS A 58 -14.14 -0.26 -3.42
N LYS A 59 -14.91 0.83 -3.28
CA LYS A 59 -16.15 1.02 -4.06
C LYS A 59 -15.86 1.04 -5.56
N SER A 60 -14.92 1.88 -6.00
CA SER A 60 -14.58 2.02 -7.41
C SER A 60 -14.11 0.70 -8.04
N ILE A 61 -13.35 -0.13 -7.29
CA ILE A 61 -12.91 -1.44 -7.77
C ILE A 61 -14.07 -2.44 -7.81
N VAL A 62 -14.91 -2.52 -6.77
CA VAL A 62 -16.05 -3.46 -6.74
C VAL A 62 -17.09 -3.12 -7.81
N GLU A 63 -17.33 -1.83 -8.09
CA GLU A 63 -18.24 -1.38 -9.15
C GLU A 63 -17.76 -1.78 -10.55
N LYS A 64 -16.44 -1.68 -10.80
CA LYS A 64 -15.85 -2.00 -12.11
C LYS A 64 -15.51 -3.48 -12.29
N PHE A 65 -15.14 -4.15 -11.19
CA PHE A 65 -14.63 -5.52 -11.15
C PHE A 65 -15.36 -6.31 -10.05
N SER A 66 -16.59 -6.74 -10.35
CA SER A 66 -17.42 -7.57 -9.46
C SER A 66 -16.83 -8.95 -9.16
N GLU A 67 -15.77 -9.35 -9.87
CA GLU A 67 -15.02 -10.58 -9.63
C GLU A 67 -14.15 -10.51 -8.36
N ILE A 68 -13.82 -9.32 -7.86
CA ILE A 68 -12.99 -9.10 -6.67
C ILE A 68 -13.91 -9.00 -5.45
N LYS A 69 -13.72 -9.89 -4.47
CA LYS A 69 -14.52 -9.93 -3.24
C LYS A 69 -13.83 -9.28 -2.06
N ASN A 70 -12.54 -9.53 -1.88
CA ASN A 70 -11.77 -8.99 -0.76
C ASN A 70 -10.70 -8.03 -1.29
N ILE A 71 -10.65 -6.84 -0.71
CA ILE A 71 -9.65 -5.83 -1.04
C ILE A 71 -8.94 -5.46 0.26
N TYR A 72 -7.64 -5.72 0.29
CA TYR A 72 -6.77 -5.39 1.42
C TYR A 72 -5.91 -4.21 1.02
N ILE A 73 -5.98 -3.13 1.82
CA ILE A 73 -5.16 -1.95 1.62
C ILE A 73 -4.18 -1.88 2.79
N GLU A 74 -2.90 -1.91 2.48
CA GLU A 74 -1.83 -1.74 3.45
C GLU A 74 -1.17 -0.37 3.28
N THR A 75 -0.81 0.25 4.40
CA THR A 75 0.09 1.40 4.44
C THR A 75 1.46 0.90 4.87
N GLY A 76 2.53 1.45 4.31
CA GLY A 76 3.86 0.96 4.67
C GLY A 76 5.00 1.56 3.88
N VAL A 77 6.20 1.17 4.32
CA VAL A 77 7.45 1.46 3.63
C VAL A 77 7.83 0.32 2.70
N SER A 78 8.78 0.56 1.79
CA SER A 78 9.29 -0.51 0.92
C SER A 78 9.88 -1.67 1.73
N ASP A 79 9.84 -2.86 1.15
CA ASP A 79 10.40 -4.05 1.75
C ASP A 79 11.91 -3.89 2.04
N GLU A 80 12.63 -3.14 1.21
CA GLU A 80 14.05 -2.81 1.44
C GLU A 80 14.25 -2.01 2.74
N LEU A 81 13.48 -0.94 2.95
CA LEU A 81 13.58 -0.13 4.16
C LEU A 81 13.14 -0.92 5.40
N TRP A 82 12.12 -1.76 5.25
CA TRP A 82 11.66 -2.65 6.32
C TRP A 82 12.74 -3.67 6.71
N ASN A 83 13.42 -4.26 5.73
CA ASN A 83 14.52 -5.20 5.97
C ASN A 83 15.74 -4.50 6.57
N LEU A 84 16.06 -3.28 6.13
CA LEU A 84 17.11 -2.47 6.74
C LEU A 84 16.81 -2.18 8.21
N ALA A 85 15.60 -1.71 8.53
CA ALA A 85 15.18 -1.47 9.91
C ALA A 85 15.28 -2.74 10.78
N LYS A 86 14.86 -3.90 10.24
CA LYS A 86 15.02 -5.20 10.90
C LYS A 86 16.48 -5.57 11.16
N SER A 87 17.39 -5.26 10.24
CA SER A 87 18.83 -5.50 10.44
C SER A 87 19.36 -4.68 11.61
N ILE A 88 19.11 -3.37 11.58
CA ILE A 88 19.55 -2.44 12.63
C ILE A 88 19.06 -2.88 14.02
N LEU A 89 17.77 -3.25 14.14
CA LEU A 89 17.17 -3.71 15.40
C LEU A 89 17.61 -5.12 15.84
N LYS A 90 18.15 -5.94 14.93
CA LYS A 90 18.76 -7.24 15.26
C LYS A 90 20.21 -7.08 15.70
N GLU A 91 20.94 -6.13 15.12
CA GLU A 91 22.33 -5.83 15.46
C GLU A 91 22.46 -5.20 16.85
N ASP A 92 21.55 -4.31 17.26
CA ASP A 92 21.50 -3.71 18.60
C ASP A 92 21.31 -4.77 19.72
N ARG A 93 20.50 -5.81 19.45
CA ARG A 93 20.29 -6.93 20.38
C ARG A 93 21.49 -7.86 20.55
N ASN A 94 22.45 -7.84 19.63
CA ASN A 94 23.67 -8.66 19.70
C ASN A 94 24.87 -7.93 20.35
N GLY A 95 24.64 -6.79 21.02
CA GLY A 95 25.60 -6.21 21.97
C GLY A 95 26.87 -5.60 21.37
N LYS A 96 26.82 -5.06 20.14
CA LYS A 96 27.99 -4.46 19.45
C LYS A 96 27.88 -2.96 19.12
N LEU A 97 27.01 -2.21 19.80
CA LEU A 97 27.09 -0.74 19.76
C LEU A 97 27.74 -0.20 21.04
N GLU A 98 29.07 -0.19 21.08
CA GLU A 98 29.78 0.76 21.93
C GLU A 98 29.53 2.17 21.35
N ARG A 99 28.47 2.82 21.82
CA ARG A 99 28.26 4.25 21.56
C ARG A 99 29.35 5.02 22.33
N LYS A 100 30.48 5.30 21.67
CA LYS A 100 31.39 6.36 22.12
C LYS A 100 30.65 7.70 21.97
N VAL A 101 30.16 8.21 23.11
CA VAL A 101 29.81 9.62 23.27
C VAL A 101 31.08 10.46 23.36
#